data_AF-A0A8U0HYK7-F1
#
_entry.id   AF-A0A8U0HYK7-F1
#
_cell.length_a   1.000
_cell.length_b   1.000
_cell.length_c   1.000
_cell.angle_alpha   90.00
_cell.angle_beta   90.00
_cell.angle_gamma   90.00
#
_symmetry.space_group_name_H-M   'P 1'
#
loop_
_entity.id
_entity.type
_entity.pdbx_description
1 polymer ?
#
loop_
_entity_poly.entity_id
_entity_poly.type
_entity_poly.pdbx_seq_one_letter_code
_entity_poly.pdbx_strand_id
1 'polypeptide(L)'
;MWRTLFVAALLVLSGCATQAPDTGADADGSATHRALTSEDAPTRPNPWGEGELTVAINNTANESRNFRPLVSDALDFWSNNSTRFAGFSIDYELEPNASNPDVVVKFVDAIESCANVSEPAGCAPYVTRGGQVSRPISIEVVGSYSNASTRLILKHELGHTLGLNHSAGPQSVMAPTSQLRTLPRPNATERRLPWADADFTVYLDANRTDDAEATREQVRHALDYYAEGANGTVPENVSFAFTQNRSAADVVVEFTENLPCRTGDSGSCGRVRGNDPDGDGALERYDHLRVTLSDIDTEAVGWHVGYWLGYGFGFEEDADWPAPFRNATYEDRRNAWWR
;
A
#
# COMPACT_ATOMS: atom_id res chain seq x y z
N MET A 1 -23.02 19.89 7.07
CA MET A 1 -22.58 18.78 7.94
C MET A 1 -21.25 18.29 7.40
N TRP A 2 -20.16 18.56 8.13
CA TRP A 2 -18.80 18.18 7.73
C TRP A 2 -18.67 16.65 7.67
N ARG A 3 -18.14 16.11 6.58
CA ARG A 3 -17.60 14.76 6.55
C ARG A 3 -16.15 14.82 6.08
N THR A 4 -15.30 14.32 6.97
CA THR A 4 -13.86 14.17 6.93
C THR A 4 -13.42 13.27 5.78
N LEU A 5 -12.39 13.69 5.06
CA LEU A 5 -11.64 12.87 4.08
C LEU A 5 -10.90 11.75 4.84
N PHE A 6 -11.14 10.49 4.45
CA PHE A 6 -10.32 9.36 4.89
C PHE A 6 -9.18 9.17 3.88
N VAL A 7 -7.94 9.41 4.33
CA VAL A 7 -6.74 8.87 3.70
C VAL A 7 -6.74 7.38 4.02
N ALA A 8 -6.84 6.53 3.01
CA ALA A 8 -6.62 5.09 3.17
C ALA A 8 -5.10 4.87 3.32
N ALA A 9 -4.59 5.02 4.53
CA ALA A 9 -3.37 4.35 4.93
C ALA A 9 -3.69 2.86 5.04
N LEU A 10 -2.89 1.99 4.42
CA LEU A 10 -2.94 0.55 4.69
C LEU A 10 -2.61 0.34 6.17
N LEU A 11 -3.67 0.19 6.96
CA LEU A 11 -3.63 -0.03 8.39
C LEU A 11 -3.44 -1.53 8.64
N VAL A 12 -2.19 -1.96 8.69
CA VAL A 12 -1.85 -3.26 9.25
C VAL A 12 -1.84 -3.09 10.76
N LEU A 13 -2.93 -3.50 11.41
CA LEU A 13 -2.95 -3.67 12.86
C LEU A 13 -2.22 -4.98 13.16
N SER A 14 -1.46 -5.13 14.23
CA SER A 14 -1.08 -6.44 14.78
C SER A 14 -1.96 -6.68 16.01
N GLY A 15 -2.50 -7.88 16.19
CA GLY A 15 -3.47 -8.15 17.24
C GLY A 15 -3.18 -9.48 17.90
N CYS A 16 -3.38 -9.51 19.21
CA CYS A 16 -3.23 -10.67 20.07
C CYS A 16 -4.56 -10.93 20.77
N ALA A 17 -4.95 -12.19 20.88
CA ALA A 17 -5.99 -12.65 21.79
C ALA A 17 -5.35 -12.94 23.16
N THR A 18 -5.54 -12.04 24.10
CA THR A 18 -5.80 -12.34 25.52
C THR A 18 -6.36 -11.06 26.15
N GLN A 19 -7.62 -11.12 26.58
CA GLN A 19 -8.26 -10.05 27.34
C GLN A 19 -7.43 -9.73 28.59
N ALA A 20 -6.96 -8.50 28.70
CA ALA A 20 -6.51 -7.95 29.98
C ALA A 20 -7.75 -7.80 30.89
N PRO A 21 -7.65 -8.05 32.21
CA PRO A 21 -8.76 -7.76 33.10
C PRO A 21 -8.99 -6.25 33.17
N ASP A 22 -10.26 -5.84 33.16
CA ASP A 22 -10.68 -4.48 33.52
C ASP A 22 -10.07 -4.09 34.87
N THR A 23 -9.23 -3.06 34.87
CA THR A 23 -8.92 -2.29 36.07
C THR A 23 -9.42 -0.89 35.84
N GLY A 24 -10.34 -0.48 36.72
CA GLY A 24 -11.13 0.73 36.62
C GLY A 24 -10.30 2.01 36.53
N ALA A 25 -11.01 3.03 36.07
CA ALA A 25 -10.55 4.40 35.96
C ALA A 25 -9.87 4.89 37.25
N ASP A 26 -8.66 5.41 37.09
CA ASP A 26 -8.23 6.61 37.80
C ASP A 26 -7.35 7.45 36.88
N ALA A 27 -7.62 8.75 36.94
CA ALA A 27 -7.07 9.78 36.07
C ALA A 27 -5.65 10.20 36.51
N ASP A 28 -4.97 10.81 35.55
CA ASP A 28 -3.82 11.70 35.69
C ASP A 28 -2.42 11.06 35.74
N GLY A 29 -1.61 11.42 34.74
CA GLY A 29 -0.22 10.95 34.61
C GLY A 29 0.22 10.83 33.16
N SER A 30 0.76 11.92 32.61
CA SER A 30 1.54 11.90 31.37
C SER A 30 2.74 10.94 31.55
N ALA A 31 2.61 9.72 31.06
CA ALA A 31 3.70 8.74 31.04
C ALA A 31 4.69 9.14 29.93
N THR A 32 5.78 9.80 30.32
CA THR A 32 6.94 9.99 29.45
C THR A 32 7.49 8.63 29.01
N HIS A 33 7.34 8.32 27.72
CA HIS A 33 7.88 7.13 27.05
C HIS A 33 9.41 7.15 27.04
N ARG A 34 10.04 6.55 28.05
CA ARG A 34 11.49 6.41 28.17
C ARG A 34 11.89 4.94 28.04
N ALA A 35 13.03 4.68 27.40
CA ALA A 35 13.72 3.40 27.55
C ALA A 35 13.87 3.11 29.06
N LEU A 36 13.62 1.87 29.47
CA LEU A 36 13.77 1.47 30.87
C LEU A 36 15.19 1.82 31.31
N THR A 37 15.31 2.71 32.29
CA THR A 37 16.53 2.87 33.07
C THR A 37 16.77 1.57 33.83
N SER A 38 18.04 1.19 34.06
CA SER A 38 18.39 -0.09 34.70
C SER A 38 17.73 -0.32 36.07
N GLU A 39 17.21 0.74 36.69
CA GLU A 39 16.46 0.71 37.95
C GLU A 39 14.93 0.53 37.78
N ASP A 40 14.38 0.80 36.59
CA ASP A 40 12.94 0.71 36.27
C ASP A 40 12.56 -0.49 35.41
N ALA A 41 13.54 -1.21 34.83
CA ALA A 41 13.26 -2.46 34.16
C ALA A 41 12.75 -3.47 35.19
N PRO A 42 11.49 -3.93 35.13
CA PRO A 42 11.10 -5.05 35.97
C PRO A 42 12.08 -6.18 35.65
N THR A 43 12.74 -6.72 36.68
CA THR A 43 13.51 -7.97 36.56
C THR A 43 12.53 -9.08 36.27
N ARG A 44 12.07 -9.11 35.02
CA ARG A 44 11.13 -10.08 34.51
C ARG A 44 11.94 -11.34 34.26
N PRO A 45 11.55 -12.47 34.84
CA PRO A 45 12.19 -13.73 34.53
C PRO A 45 12.15 -13.94 33.02
N ASN A 46 13.29 -14.32 32.44
CA ASN A 46 13.36 -14.70 31.04
C ASN A 46 12.30 -15.79 30.77
N PRO A 47 11.27 -15.52 29.93
CA PRO A 47 10.18 -16.45 29.71
C PRO A 47 10.62 -17.71 28.94
N TRP A 48 11.83 -17.74 28.39
CA TRP A 48 12.37 -18.92 27.74
C TRP A 48 12.99 -19.92 28.71
N GLY A 49 13.39 -19.44 29.91
CA GLY A 49 14.10 -20.25 30.91
C GLY A 49 15.56 -20.55 30.56
N GLU A 50 16.03 -20.13 29.38
CA GLU A 50 17.38 -20.34 28.87
C GLU A 50 17.90 -19.08 28.16
N GLY A 51 19.22 -18.92 28.15
CA GLY A 51 19.89 -17.71 27.64
C GLY A 51 20.19 -17.73 26.15
N GLU A 52 20.07 -18.86 25.46
CA GLU A 52 20.38 -19.02 24.03
C GLU A 52 19.29 -19.87 23.35
N LEU A 53 18.79 -19.43 22.19
CA LEU A 53 17.71 -20.10 21.45
C LEU A 53 18.17 -20.52 20.05
N THR A 54 17.84 -21.74 19.64
CA THR A 54 18.05 -22.24 18.28
C THR A 54 16.93 -21.77 17.36
N VAL A 55 17.29 -21.17 16.23
CA VAL A 55 16.35 -20.62 15.25
C VAL A 55 16.49 -21.31 13.90
N ALA A 56 15.40 -21.90 13.41
CA ALA A 56 15.31 -22.45 12.05
C ALA A 56 14.57 -21.51 11.09
N ILE A 57 14.76 -21.73 9.79
CA ILE A 57 14.06 -21.00 8.72
C ILE A 57 13.26 -22.00 7.90
N ASN A 58 11.98 -21.70 7.70
CA ASN A 58 11.13 -22.37 6.75
C ASN A 58 10.67 -21.33 5.72
N ASN A 59 10.93 -21.56 4.43
CA ASN A 59 10.61 -20.60 3.38
C ASN A 59 9.74 -21.26 2.31
N THR A 60 8.46 -20.92 2.30
CA THR A 60 7.49 -21.36 1.30
C THR A 60 7.07 -20.22 0.36
N ALA A 61 7.35 -18.97 0.72
CA ALA A 61 6.98 -17.80 -0.09
C ALA A 61 7.80 -17.66 -1.38
N ASN A 62 9.11 -17.88 -1.30
CA ASN A 62 9.99 -17.77 -2.46
C ASN A 62 11.30 -18.53 -2.21
N GLU A 63 11.37 -19.77 -2.66
CA GLU A 63 12.53 -20.66 -2.43
C GLU A 63 13.86 -20.09 -2.92
N SER A 64 13.84 -19.22 -3.94
CA SER A 64 15.05 -18.59 -4.49
C SER A 64 15.59 -17.42 -3.64
N ARG A 65 14.75 -16.84 -2.78
CA ARG A 65 15.13 -15.68 -1.96
C ARG A 65 15.83 -16.15 -0.69
N ASN A 66 17.07 -15.68 -0.51
CA ASN A 66 17.85 -15.98 0.69
C ASN A 66 17.47 -15.06 1.86
N PHE A 67 16.66 -15.56 2.79
CA PHE A 67 16.27 -14.83 4.01
C PHE A 67 17.27 -14.93 5.16
N ARG A 68 18.26 -15.84 5.10
CA ARG A 68 19.21 -16.09 6.21
C ARG A 68 19.90 -14.80 6.71
N PRO A 69 20.40 -13.89 5.86
CA PRO A 69 21.01 -12.65 6.32
C PRO A 69 20.02 -11.73 7.06
N LEU A 70 18.75 -11.71 6.62
CA LEU A 70 17.73 -10.84 7.21
C LEU A 70 17.30 -11.35 8.59
N VAL A 71 17.21 -12.67 8.76
CA VAL A 71 16.97 -13.32 10.06
C VAL A 71 18.15 -13.05 10.99
N SER A 72 19.39 -13.29 10.54
CA SER A 72 20.60 -13.01 11.32
C SER A 72 20.62 -11.56 11.84
N ASP A 73 20.39 -10.57 10.95
CA ASP A 73 20.34 -9.15 11.32
C ASP A 73 19.30 -8.84 12.42
N ALA A 74 18.16 -9.55 12.42
CA ALA A 74 17.10 -9.35 13.40
C ALA A 74 17.39 -10.03 14.74
N LEU A 75 18.00 -11.21 14.71
CA LEU A 75 18.49 -11.92 15.89
C LEU A 75 19.59 -11.10 16.59
N ASP A 76 20.60 -10.65 15.83
CA ASP A 76 21.69 -9.82 16.33
C ASP A 76 21.18 -8.53 16.98
N PHE A 77 20.14 -7.93 16.39
CA PHE A 77 19.51 -6.75 16.98
C PHE A 77 18.98 -7.04 18.40
N TRP A 78 18.30 -8.16 18.60
CA TRP A 78 17.77 -8.52 19.92
C TRP A 78 18.83 -9.04 20.87
N SER A 79 19.83 -9.80 20.42
CA SER A 79 20.95 -10.19 21.29
C SER A 79 21.65 -8.97 21.89
N ASN A 80 21.87 -7.94 21.08
CA ASN A 80 22.54 -6.72 21.51
C ASN A 80 21.66 -5.76 22.34
N ASN A 81 20.34 -5.90 22.34
CA ASN A 81 19.42 -4.91 22.92
C ASN A 81 18.40 -5.48 23.92
N SER A 82 18.31 -6.80 24.08
CA SER A 82 17.33 -7.49 24.93
C SER A 82 17.41 -7.05 26.38
N THR A 83 18.61 -6.91 26.95
CA THR A 83 18.75 -6.46 28.35
C THR A 83 18.15 -5.06 28.55
N ARG A 84 18.28 -4.17 27.56
CA ARG A 84 17.75 -2.80 27.62
C ARG A 84 16.24 -2.75 27.47
N PHE A 85 15.67 -3.53 26.55
CA PHE A 85 14.25 -3.40 26.19
C PHE A 85 13.35 -4.48 26.80
N ALA A 86 13.86 -5.71 26.95
CA ALA A 86 13.14 -6.85 27.54
C ALA A 86 13.49 -7.12 29.01
N GLY A 87 14.61 -6.56 29.51
CA GLY A 87 15.02 -6.68 30.91
C GLY A 87 15.81 -7.95 31.25
N PHE A 88 16.18 -8.75 30.25
CA PHE A 88 17.02 -9.94 30.37
C PHE A 88 17.89 -10.11 29.11
N SER A 89 19.02 -10.81 29.22
CA SER A 89 19.84 -11.18 28.07
C SER A 89 19.29 -12.43 27.39
N ILE A 90 19.35 -12.45 26.06
CA ILE A 90 19.03 -13.60 25.22
C ILE A 90 20.01 -13.59 24.05
N ASP A 91 20.48 -14.76 23.65
CA ASP A 91 21.31 -14.99 22.47
C ASP A 91 20.59 -15.97 21.53
N TYR A 92 21.06 -16.08 20.29
CA TYR A 92 20.44 -16.92 19.27
C TYR A 92 21.48 -17.66 18.45
N GLU A 93 21.23 -18.95 18.22
CA GLU A 93 21.95 -19.76 17.24
C GLU A 93 21.08 -19.93 16.00
N LEU A 94 21.49 -19.33 14.87
CA LEU A 94 20.79 -19.48 13.60
C LEU A 94 21.26 -20.75 12.87
N GLU A 95 20.48 -21.82 13.01
CA GLU A 95 20.64 -23.07 12.29
C GLU A 95 19.42 -23.29 11.36
N PRO A 96 19.47 -22.85 10.09
CA PRO A 96 18.30 -22.80 9.22
C PRO A 96 17.56 -24.14 9.06
N ASN A 97 18.28 -25.27 9.17
CA ASN A 97 17.76 -26.61 8.98
C ASN A 97 17.72 -27.44 10.29
N ALA A 98 17.71 -26.77 11.46
CA ALA A 98 17.66 -27.46 12.74
C ALA A 98 16.44 -28.40 12.82
N SER A 99 16.66 -29.61 13.33
CA SER A 99 15.58 -30.61 13.48
C SER A 99 14.71 -30.37 14.71
N ASN A 100 15.26 -29.74 15.76
CA ASN A 100 14.57 -29.39 17.00
C ASN A 100 14.86 -27.93 17.41
N PRO A 101 14.39 -26.93 16.64
CA PRO A 101 14.60 -25.53 16.98
C PRO A 101 13.67 -25.07 18.13
N ASP A 102 14.04 -23.99 18.81
CA ASP A 102 13.17 -23.29 19.75
C ASP A 102 12.18 -22.38 19.01
N VAL A 103 12.64 -21.77 17.92
CA VAL A 103 11.88 -20.84 17.08
C VAL A 103 12.00 -21.25 15.61
N VAL A 104 10.89 -21.27 14.88
CA VAL A 104 10.88 -21.39 13.42
C VAL A 104 10.36 -20.10 12.83
N VAL A 105 11.19 -19.44 12.02
CA VAL A 105 10.77 -18.29 11.20
C VAL A 105 10.26 -18.82 9.86
N LYS A 106 8.97 -18.65 9.61
CA LYS A 106 8.24 -19.08 8.42
C LYS A 106 8.03 -17.89 7.48
N PHE A 107 8.60 -17.95 6.28
CA PHE A 107 8.29 -17.01 5.21
C PHE A 107 7.18 -17.57 4.34
N VAL A 108 6.02 -16.93 4.35
CA VAL A 108 4.77 -17.38 3.69
C VAL A 108 4.27 -16.36 2.67
N ASP A 109 3.41 -16.78 1.74
CA ASP A 109 2.82 -15.86 0.75
C ASP A 109 1.81 -14.90 1.39
N ALA A 110 0.99 -15.42 2.29
CA ALA A 110 0.02 -14.68 3.08
C ALA A 110 -0.14 -15.36 4.45
N ILE A 111 -0.53 -14.57 5.45
CA ILE A 111 -0.84 -15.06 6.80
C ILE A 111 -2.36 -15.12 6.91
N GLU A 112 -2.91 -16.33 7.06
CA GLU A 112 -4.37 -16.56 7.04
C GLU A 112 -5.09 -15.94 8.24
N SER A 113 -4.43 -15.94 9.41
CA SER A 113 -4.98 -15.32 10.61
C SER A 113 -3.88 -14.92 11.59
N CYS A 114 -3.96 -13.69 12.10
CA CYS A 114 -3.18 -13.24 13.25
C CYS A 114 -4.09 -12.37 14.10
N ALA A 115 -4.55 -12.91 15.22
CA ALA A 115 -5.51 -12.35 16.17
C ALA A 115 -6.16 -10.97 15.83
N ASN A 116 -7.32 -11.00 15.17
CA ASN A 116 -8.17 -9.85 14.82
C ASN A 116 -7.54 -8.78 13.91
N VAL A 117 -6.52 -9.16 13.15
CA VAL A 117 -5.90 -8.33 12.12
C VAL A 117 -6.36 -8.76 10.75
N SER A 118 -6.65 -7.79 9.89
CA SER A 118 -6.73 -8.01 8.45
C SER A 118 -5.35 -7.85 7.82
N GLU A 119 -4.91 -8.85 7.06
CA GLU A 119 -3.67 -8.83 6.24
C GLU A 119 -2.38 -8.46 7.02
N PRO A 120 -2.01 -9.23 8.05
CA PRO A 120 -0.78 -8.97 8.80
C PRO A 120 0.47 -9.17 7.94
N ALA A 121 1.46 -8.29 8.11
CA ALA A 121 2.77 -8.42 7.47
C ALA A 121 3.68 -9.45 8.16
N GLY A 122 3.45 -9.68 9.45
CA GLY A 122 4.08 -10.67 10.30
C GLY A 122 3.14 -11.10 11.42
N CYS A 123 3.42 -12.25 12.02
CA CYS A 123 2.69 -12.75 13.17
C CYS A 123 3.60 -13.56 14.08
N ALA A 124 3.59 -13.24 15.38
CA ALA A 124 4.27 -14.01 16.39
C ALA A 124 3.43 -14.14 17.68
N PRO A 125 3.59 -15.25 18.42
CA PRO A 125 3.07 -15.38 19.77
C PRO A 125 3.65 -14.29 20.69
N TYR A 126 2.79 -13.67 21.49
CA TYR A 126 3.21 -12.78 22.57
C TYR A 126 3.58 -13.58 23.83
N VAL A 127 4.88 -13.85 23.99
CA VAL A 127 5.41 -14.73 25.04
C VAL A 127 5.75 -13.90 26.27
N THR A 128 4.98 -14.09 27.35
CA THR A 128 5.13 -13.29 28.56
C THR A 128 5.63 -14.02 29.80
N ARG A 129 5.50 -15.36 29.80
CA ARG A 129 5.77 -16.24 30.94
C ARG A 129 6.26 -17.61 30.45
N GLY A 130 7.08 -18.28 31.26
CA GLY A 130 7.63 -19.62 30.98
C GLY A 130 6.64 -20.68 30.53
N GLY A 131 5.47 -20.72 31.14
CA GLY A 131 4.43 -21.71 30.81
C GLY A 131 3.74 -21.51 29.46
N GLN A 132 4.06 -20.45 28.69
CA GLN A 132 3.45 -20.19 27.38
C GLN A 132 4.26 -20.76 26.21
N VAL A 133 5.49 -21.24 26.45
CA VAL A 133 6.40 -21.68 25.39
C VAL A 133 6.21 -23.18 25.14
N SER A 134 5.50 -23.52 24.06
CA SER A 134 5.49 -24.88 23.49
C SER A 134 6.38 -24.89 22.24
N ARG A 135 7.60 -25.40 22.38
CA ARG A 135 8.62 -25.40 21.31
C ARG A 135 8.28 -26.41 20.20
N PRO A 136 8.58 -26.10 18.92
CA PRO A 136 9.01 -24.79 18.44
C PRO A 136 7.85 -23.78 18.43
N ILE A 137 8.13 -22.52 18.78
CA ILE A 137 7.19 -21.45 18.43
C ILE A 137 7.36 -21.09 16.94
N SER A 138 6.29 -20.65 16.30
CA SER A 138 6.35 -20.18 14.92
C SER A 138 6.23 -18.66 14.88
N ILE A 139 7.08 -18.02 14.07
CA ILE A 139 6.93 -16.64 13.62
C ILE A 139 6.62 -16.69 12.14
N GLU A 140 5.54 -16.07 11.68
CA GLU A 140 5.19 -15.99 10.27
C GLU A 140 5.50 -14.59 9.73
N VAL A 141 6.08 -14.51 8.54
CA VAL A 141 6.43 -13.26 7.86
C VAL A 141 6.06 -13.37 6.40
N VAL A 142 5.36 -12.37 5.86
CA VAL A 142 5.04 -12.34 4.43
C VAL A 142 6.32 -12.13 3.59
N GLY A 143 6.58 -13.05 2.67
CA GLY A 143 7.83 -13.10 1.90
C GLY A 143 7.95 -12.11 0.74
N SER A 144 6.91 -11.32 0.46
CA SER A 144 6.86 -10.38 -0.67
C SER A 144 7.31 -8.95 -0.33
N TYR A 145 7.79 -8.71 0.90
CA TYR A 145 8.33 -7.42 1.33
C TYR A 145 9.81 -7.23 0.96
N SER A 146 10.24 -5.97 0.77
CA SER A 146 11.64 -5.60 0.55
C SER A 146 12.55 -6.04 1.69
N ASN A 147 13.86 -6.14 1.46
CA ASN A 147 14.81 -6.55 2.51
C ASN A 147 14.81 -5.62 3.73
N ALA A 148 14.56 -4.31 3.54
CA ALA A 148 14.46 -3.36 4.64
C ALA A 148 13.20 -3.62 5.49
N SER A 149 12.05 -3.78 4.82
CA SER A 149 10.77 -4.06 5.47
C SER A 149 10.73 -5.42 6.15
N THR A 150 11.25 -6.48 5.51
CA THR A 150 11.37 -7.81 6.11
C THR A 150 12.19 -7.78 7.40
N ARG A 151 13.32 -7.05 7.45
CA ARG A 151 14.11 -6.91 8.69
C ARG A 151 13.35 -6.18 9.80
N LEU A 152 12.57 -5.15 9.45
CA LEU A 152 11.74 -4.45 10.42
C LEU A 152 10.65 -5.37 11.00
N ILE A 153 9.96 -6.11 10.14
CA ILE A 153 8.94 -7.10 10.56
C ILE A 153 9.57 -8.16 11.46
N LEU A 154 10.68 -8.78 11.04
CA LEU A 154 11.37 -9.80 11.85
C LEU A 154 11.74 -9.27 13.24
N LYS A 155 12.26 -8.05 13.33
CA LYS A 155 12.56 -7.42 14.63
C LYS A 155 11.30 -7.20 15.45
N HIS A 156 10.21 -6.72 14.85
CA HIS A 156 8.93 -6.53 15.54
C HIS A 156 8.41 -7.84 16.12
N GLU A 157 8.30 -8.87 15.27
CA GLU A 157 7.74 -10.18 15.65
C GLU A 157 8.61 -10.88 16.70
N LEU A 158 9.94 -10.82 16.58
CA LEU A 158 10.85 -11.31 17.63
C LEU A 158 10.67 -10.54 18.95
N GLY A 159 10.34 -9.25 18.92
CA GLY A 159 10.03 -8.49 20.12
C GLY A 159 8.84 -9.07 20.89
N HIS A 160 7.81 -9.54 20.18
CA HIS A 160 6.66 -10.22 20.81
C HIS A 160 7.06 -11.52 21.50
N THR A 161 8.00 -12.27 20.93
CA THR A 161 8.51 -13.50 21.56
C THR A 161 9.40 -13.23 22.78
N LEU A 162 9.81 -11.97 22.98
CA LEU A 162 10.48 -11.47 24.19
C LEU A 162 9.51 -10.79 25.17
N GLY A 163 8.21 -10.81 24.85
CA GLY A 163 7.16 -10.25 25.70
C GLY A 163 7.07 -8.73 25.64
N LEU A 164 7.47 -8.12 24.51
CA LEU A 164 7.27 -6.71 24.21
C LEU A 164 5.96 -6.51 23.46
N ASN A 165 5.14 -5.56 23.90
CA ASN A 165 3.90 -5.17 23.23
C ASN A 165 4.13 -3.95 22.32
N HIS A 166 3.09 -3.48 21.63
CA HIS A 166 3.24 -2.39 20.66
C HIS A 166 3.64 -1.03 21.25
N SER A 167 3.45 -0.84 22.55
CA SER A 167 3.83 0.39 23.26
C SER A 167 5.26 0.32 23.81
N ALA A 168 5.93 -0.84 23.71
CA ALA A 168 7.27 -1.04 24.22
C ALA A 168 8.33 -0.34 23.35
N GLY A 169 9.49 -0.05 23.94
CA GLY A 169 10.64 0.44 23.18
C GLY A 169 11.35 -0.69 22.42
N PRO A 170 12.05 -0.37 21.32
CA PRO A 170 12.07 0.92 20.64
C PRO A 170 10.85 1.08 19.72
N GLN A 171 10.23 2.27 19.73
CA GLN A 171 9.03 2.55 18.92
C GLN A 171 9.30 2.52 17.40
N SER A 172 10.55 2.68 16.97
CA SER A 172 10.93 2.45 15.58
C SER A 172 10.86 0.97 15.14
N VAL A 173 10.63 0.05 16.08
CA VAL A 173 10.48 -1.40 15.84
C VAL A 173 9.12 -1.88 16.32
N MET A 174 8.76 -1.62 17.57
CA MET A 174 7.57 -2.21 18.20
C MET A 174 6.27 -1.47 17.92
N ALA A 175 6.27 -0.28 17.30
CA ALA A 175 5.02 0.43 17.00
C ALA A 175 4.08 -0.46 16.17
N PRO A 176 2.75 -0.40 16.41
CA PRO A 176 1.78 -1.29 15.76
C PRO A 176 1.59 -0.99 14.28
N THR A 177 2.19 0.09 13.78
CA THR A 177 2.11 0.52 12.38
C THR A 177 3.49 0.95 11.92
N SER A 178 3.84 0.62 10.68
CA SER A 178 5.09 0.99 10.04
C SER A 178 4.90 1.10 8.54
N GLN A 179 5.67 1.97 7.89
CA GLN A 179 5.70 2.03 6.44
C GLN A 179 6.54 0.86 5.92
N LEU A 180 5.89 -0.05 5.20
CA LEU A 180 6.52 -1.22 4.59
C LEU A 180 6.47 -1.08 3.07
N ARG A 181 7.50 -1.63 2.42
CA ARG A 181 7.66 -1.63 0.97
C ARG A 181 7.75 -3.05 0.46
N THR A 182 7.06 -3.34 -0.64
CA THR A 182 7.11 -4.65 -1.28
C THR A 182 8.41 -4.83 -2.07
N LEU A 183 8.64 -6.04 -2.58
CA LEU A 183 9.57 -6.22 -3.70
C LEU A 183 9.07 -5.46 -4.92
N PRO A 184 9.95 -5.14 -5.89
CA PRO A 184 9.57 -4.47 -7.14
C PRO A 184 8.41 -5.18 -7.83
N ARG A 185 7.45 -4.40 -8.34
CA ARG A 185 6.27 -4.87 -9.08
C ARG A 185 6.19 -4.18 -10.44
N PRO A 186 5.44 -4.75 -11.41
CA PRO A 186 5.22 -4.06 -12.68
C PRO A 186 4.42 -2.78 -12.48
N ASN A 187 4.91 -1.70 -13.10
CA ASN A 187 4.30 -0.38 -13.08
C ASN A 187 2.96 -0.40 -13.83
N ALA A 188 2.09 0.56 -13.54
CA ALA A 188 0.80 0.74 -14.21
C ALA A 188 0.98 0.86 -15.73
N THR A 189 2.02 1.56 -16.17
CA THR A 189 2.32 1.80 -17.60
C THR A 189 2.81 0.55 -18.33
N GLU A 190 3.28 -0.47 -17.59
CA GLU A 190 3.66 -1.77 -18.14
C GLU A 190 2.48 -2.74 -18.23
N ARG A 191 1.31 -2.36 -17.71
CA ARG A 191 0.11 -3.20 -17.68
C ARG A 191 -0.80 -2.87 -18.84
N ARG A 192 -1.36 -3.93 -19.44
CA ARG A 192 -2.45 -3.80 -20.42
C ARG A 192 -3.69 -3.09 -19.85
N LEU A 193 -3.94 -3.23 -18.55
CA LEU A 193 -4.95 -2.45 -17.82
C LEU A 193 -4.32 -1.95 -16.52
N PRO A 194 -4.08 -0.64 -16.36
CA PRO A 194 -3.47 -0.09 -15.15
C PRO A 194 -4.43 0.01 -13.96
N TRP A 195 -5.69 -0.38 -14.10
CA TRP A 195 -6.74 -0.26 -13.08
C TRP A 195 -7.07 -1.60 -12.45
N ALA A 196 -7.69 -1.59 -11.27
CA ALA A 196 -8.16 -2.82 -10.62
C ALA A 196 -9.28 -3.50 -11.42
N ASP A 197 -10.21 -2.70 -11.93
CA ASP A 197 -11.40 -3.13 -12.67
C ASP A 197 -11.47 -2.45 -14.04
N ALA A 198 -12.20 -3.07 -14.98
CA ALA A 198 -12.42 -2.53 -16.32
C ALA A 198 -13.74 -1.72 -16.43
N ASP A 199 -14.50 -1.62 -15.34
CA ASP A 199 -15.77 -0.89 -15.27
C ASP A 199 -15.54 0.46 -14.58
N PHE A 200 -15.66 1.54 -15.34
CA PHE A 200 -15.32 2.89 -14.88
C PHE A 200 -16.55 3.72 -14.61
N THR A 201 -16.51 4.46 -13.52
CA THR A 201 -17.48 5.51 -13.21
C THR A 201 -16.92 6.89 -13.56
N VAL A 202 -17.71 7.68 -14.28
CA VAL A 202 -17.29 8.99 -14.80
C VAL A 202 -18.16 10.10 -14.22
N TYR A 203 -17.54 11.03 -13.50
CA TYR A 203 -18.19 12.27 -13.10
C TYR A 203 -17.82 13.38 -14.08
N LEU A 204 -18.83 14.12 -14.56
CA LEU A 204 -18.66 15.23 -15.50
C LEU A 204 -19.32 16.49 -14.95
N ASP A 205 -18.53 17.55 -14.73
CA ASP A 205 -18.99 18.86 -14.28
C ASP A 205 -19.40 19.77 -15.46
N ALA A 206 -20.31 19.29 -16.31
CA ALA A 206 -20.74 20.00 -17.53
C ALA A 206 -21.50 21.32 -17.25
N ASN A 207 -22.00 21.53 -16.03
CA ASN A 207 -22.76 22.73 -15.67
C ASN A 207 -21.93 24.02 -15.70
N ARG A 208 -20.60 23.91 -15.82
CA ARG A 208 -19.68 25.04 -15.98
C ARG A 208 -19.35 25.36 -17.44
N THR A 209 -20.05 24.76 -18.38
CA THR A 209 -19.89 24.99 -19.82
C THR A 209 -21.10 25.71 -20.40
N ASP A 210 -20.91 26.42 -21.50
CA ASP A 210 -22.00 27.15 -22.18
C ASP A 210 -23.03 26.21 -22.80
N ASP A 211 -22.62 25.00 -23.19
CA ASP A 211 -23.47 23.94 -23.73
C ASP A 211 -23.17 22.60 -23.06
N ALA A 212 -23.90 22.33 -21.97
CA ALA A 212 -23.70 21.13 -21.16
C ALA A 212 -24.08 19.83 -21.90
N GLU A 213 -25.04 19.89 -22.83
CA GLU A 213 -25.49 18.71 -23.57
C GLU A 213 -24.45 18.32 -24.64
N ALA A 214 -24.01 19.29 -25.45
CA ALA A 214 -22.97 19.05 -26.45
C ALA A 214 -21.64 18.67 -25.80
N THR A 215 -21.29 19.26 -24.66
CA THR A 215 -20.11 18.87 -23.86
C THR A 215 -20.22 17.41 -23.41
N ARG A 216 -21.39 16.99 -22.90
CA ARG A 216 -21.61 15.60 -22.47
C ARG A 216 -21.51 14.63 -23.65
N GLU A 217 -22.02 15.01 -24.82
CA GLU A 217 -21.90 14.22 -26.04
C GLU A 217 -20.44 14.01 -26.44
N GLN A 218 -19.66 15.09 -26.42
CA GLN A 218 -18.23 15.05 -26.72
C GLN A 218 -17.44 14.15 -25.77
N VAL A 219 -17.74 14.21 -24.47
CA VAL A 219 -17.15 13.29 -23.50
C VAL A 219 -17.57 11.85 -23.80
N ARG A 220 -18.84 11.61 -24.14
CA ARG A 220 -19.33 10.27 -24.48
C ARG A 220 -18.59 9.68 -25.69
N HIS A 221 -18.34 10.46 -26.74
CA HIS A 221 -17.55 9.99 -27.88
C HIS A 221 -16.15 9.49 -27.48
N ALA A 222 -15.50 10.15 -26.51
CA ALA A 222 -14.22 9.68 -25.99
C ALA A 222 -14.36 8.38 -25.19
N LEU A 223 -15.39 8.26 -24.35
CA LEU A 223 -15.62 7.04 -23.59
C LEU A 223 -15.95 5.85 -24.49
N ASP A 224 -16.83 6.05 -25.49
CA ASP A 224 -17.23 5.03 -26.45
C ASP A 224 -16.01 4.55 -27.27
N TYR A 225 -15.15 5.47 -27.71
CA TYR A 225 -13.92 5.13 -28.43
C TYR A 225 -13.02 4.15 -27.66
N TYR A 226 -12.85 4.34 -26.34
CA TYR A 226 -12.08 3.43 -25.50
C TYR A 226 -12.85 2.16 -25.13
N ALA A 227 -14.18 2.23 -24.96
CA ALA A 227 -15.02 1.05 -24.74
C ALA A 227 -15.00 0.09 -25.94
N GLU A 228 -14.84 0.63 -27.15
CA GLU A 228 -14.66 -0.12 -28.40
C GLU A 228 -13.22 -0.63 -28.61
N GLY A 229 -12.34 -0.49 -27.60
CA GLY A 229 -10.99 -1.02 -27.60
C GLY A 229 -9.94 -0.07 -28.19
N ALA A 230 -10.32 1.14 -28.62
CA ALA A 230 -9.42 2.17 -29.16
C ALA A 230 -8.45 1.61 -30.22
N ASN A 231 -8.96 0.85 -31.19
CA ASN A 231 -8.16 0.15 -32.21
C ASN A 231 -7.12 -0.83 -31.64
N GLY A 232 -7.43 -1.46 -30.51
CA GLY A 232 -6.61 -2.48 -29.87
C GLY A 232 -5.55 -1.95 -28.90
N THR A 233 -5.49 -0.63 -28.65
CA THR A 233 -4.56 -0.05 -27.66
C THR A 233 -5.04 -0.25 -26.23
N VAL A 234 -6.34 -0.53 -26.01
CA VAL A 234 -6.89 -0.89 -24.69
C VAL A 234 -7.68 -2.20 -24.76
N PRO A 235 -7.95 -2.86 -23.62
CA PRO A 235 -8.82 -4.05 -23.58
C PRO A 235 -10.24 -3.74 -24.09
N GLU A 236 -10.82 -4.66 -24.87
CA GLU A 236 -12.19 -4.54 -25.42
C GLU A 236 -13.31 -4.72 -24.37
N ASN A 237 -12.96 -5.07 -23.13
CA ASN A 237 -13.92 -5.28 -22.04
C ASN A 237 -14.03 -4.09 -21.08
N VAL A 238 -13.56 -2.91 -21.52
CA VAL A 238 -13.69 -1.67 -20.75
C VAL A 238 -15.10 -1.10 -20.91
N SER A 239 -15.70 -0.66 -19.81
CA SER A 239 -17.02 -0.02 -19.81
C SER A 239 -17.00 1.29 -19.03
N PHE A 240 -17.89 2.22 -19.40
CA PHE A 240 -18.01 3.51 -18.71
C PHE A 240 -19.47 3.80 -18.36
N ALA A 241 -19.68 4.28 -17.13
CA ALA A 241 -20.98 4.73 -16.65
C ALA A 241 -20.87 6.11 -16.01
N PHE A 242 -21.73 7.05 -16.42
CA PHE A 242 -21.77 8.35 -15.75
C PHE A 242 -22.33 8.23 -14.33
N THR A 243 -21.72 8.93 -13.38
CA THR A 243 -22.17 9.05 -12.00
C THR A 243 -22.31 10.52 -11.60
N GLN A 244 -23.25 10.79 -10.69
CA GLN A 244 -23.38 12.11 -10.06
C GLN A 244 -22.51 12.24 -8.79
N ASN A 245 -21.97 11.13 -8.30
CA ASN A 245 -21.12 11.12 -7.12
C ASN A 245 -19.65 11.33 -7.51
N ARG A 246 -19.20 12.59 -7.48
CA ARG A 246 -17.82 12.97 -7.79
C ARG A 246 -16.77 12.19 -7.00
N SER A 247 -17.03 11.93 -5.71
CA SER A 247 -16.04 11.29 -4.83
C SER A 247 -15.93 9.78 -5.02
N ALA A 248 -16.89 9.17 -5.70
CA ALA A 248 -16.88 7.75 -6.03
C ALA A 248 -16.50 7.50 -7.50
N ALA A 249 -16.20 8.56 -8.26
CA ALA A 249 -15.85 8.44 -9.68
C ALA A 249 -14.38 8.07 -9.86
N ASP A 250 -14.12 7.08 -10.72
CA ASP A 250 -12.78 6.70 -11.16
C ASP A 250 -12.20 7.80 -12.06
N VAL A 251 -13.04 8.36 -12.94
CA VAL A 251 -12.67 9.46 -13.83
C VAL A 251 -13.49 10.71 -13.48
N VAL A 252 -12.80 11.82 -13.21
CA VAL A 252 -13.41 13.13 -12.96
C VAL A 252 -13.01 14.08 -14.07
N VAL A 253 -14.00 14.54 -14.83
CA VAL A 253 -13.86 15.58 -15.86
C VAL A 253 -14.47 16.88 -15.35
N GLU A 254 -13.66 17.92 -15.28
CA GLU A 254 -14.07 19.21 -14.70
C GLU A 254 -13.56 20.40 -15.51
N PHE A 255 -14.31 21.50 -15.44
CA PHE A 255 -14.00 22.75 -16.12
C PHE A 255 -13.65 23.82 -15.07
N THR A 256 -12.57 24.54 -15.32
CA THR A 256 -12.00 25.55 -14.40
C THR A 256 -11.45 26.74 -15.17
N GLU A 257 -11.27 27.88 -14.52
CA GLU A 257 -10.60 29.05 -15.12
C GLU A 257 -9.07 28.92 -15.16
N ASN A 258 -8.47 28.12 -14.27
CA ASN A 258 -7.03 28.01 -14.13
C ASN A 258 -6.58 26.54 -14.16
N LEU A 259 -5.63 26.23 -15.04
CA LEU A 259 -5.11 24.87 -15.20
C LEU A 259 -4.03 24.55 -14.16
N PRO A 260 -4.10 23.40 -13.47
CA PRO A 260 -3.17 23.09 -12.38
C PRO A 260 -1.77 22.67 -12.84
N CYS A 261 -1.61 22.26 -14.11
CA CYS A 261 -0.37 21.69 -14.62
C CYS A 261 0.47 22.65 -15.47
N ARG A 262 0.00 23.89 -15.70
CA ARG A 262 0.62 24.82 -16.64
C ARG A 262 0.20 26.26 -16.36
N THR A 263 1.02 27.19 -16.82
CA THR A 263 0.67 28.61 -16.88
C THR A 263 -0.15 28.90 -18.13
N GLY A 264 -1.22 29.69 -17.99
CA GLY A 264 -2.13 30.11 -19.06
C GLY A 264 -3.49 29.42 -19.03
N ASP A 265 -4.44 30.01 -19.76
CA ASP A 265 -5.88 29.84 -19.43
C ASP A 265 -6.62 28.90 -20.40
N SER A 266 -6.01 28.46 -21.51
CA SER A 266 -6.66 27.59 -22.51
C SER A 266 -5.97 26.25 -22.73
N GLY A 267 -6.60 25.14 -22.38
CA GLY A 267 -6.02 23.81 -22.52
C GLY A 267 -6.67 22.75 -21.63
N SER A 268 -5.94 21.66 -21.42
CA SER A 268 -6.32 20.63 -20.46
C SER A 268 -5.13 20.04 -19.71
N CYS A 269 -5.42 19.45 -18.55
CA CYS A 269 -4.48 18.75 -17.69
C CYS A 269 -5.05 17.40 -17.28
N GLY A 270 -4.22 16.37 -17.24
CA GLY A 270 -4.55 15.07 -16.66
C GLY A 270 -3.66 14.75 -15.47
N ARG A 271 -4.22 14.07 -14.48
CA ARG A 271 -3.46 13.58 -13.33
C ARG A 271 -4.04 12.27 -12.83
N VAL A 272 -3.21 11.24 -12.79
CA VAL A 272 -3.53 9.97 -12.14
C VAL A 272 -3.18 10.00 -10.65
N ARG A 273 -3.88 9.19 -9.87
CA ARG A 273 -3.49 8.73 -8.54
C ARG A 273 -3.61 7.21 -8.49
N GLY A 274 -2.95 6.62 -7.51
CA GLY A 274 -2.81 5.18 -7.40
C GLY A 274 -1.94 4.77 -6.23
N ASN A 275 -1.59 3.49 -6.20
CA ASN A 275 -0.73 2.91 -5.18
C ASN A 275 0.71 2.70 -5.68
N ASP A 276 1.66 2.90 -4.76
CA ASP A 276 3.11 2.67 -4.94
C ASP A 276 3.62 1.80 -3.76
N PRO A 277 3.21 0.52 -3.69
CA PRO A 277 3.65 -0.40 -2.64
C PRO A 277 5.16 -0.65 -2.57
N ASP A 278 5.93 -0.56 -3.65
CA ASP A 278 7.39 -0.81 -3.59
C ASP A 278 8.23 0.46 -3.34
N GLY A 279 7.65 1.64 -3.52
CA GLY A 279 8.21 2.93 -3.13
C GLY A 279 9.23 3.49 -4.11
N ASP A 280 9.19 3.10 -5.37
CA ASP A 280 10.10 3.59 -6.41
C ASP A 280 9.61 4.91 -7.05
N GLY A 281 8.38 5.33 -6.75
CA GLY A 281 7.76 6.57 -7.23
C GLY A 281 6.94 6.42 -8.52
N ALA A 282 6.96 5.26 -9.15
CA ALA A 282 5.96 4.86 -10.13
C ALA A 282 4.70 4.33 -9.41
N LEU A 283 3.58 4.29 -10.11
CA LEU A 283 2.34 3.71 -9.57
C LEU A 283 2.18 2.31 -10.17
N GLU A 284 1.82 1.32 -9.35
CA GLU A 284 1.58 -0.05 -9.83
C GLU A 284 0.16 -0.20 -10.38
N ARG A 285 -0.80 0.54 -9.81
CA ARG A 285 -2.19 0.64 -10.28
C ARG A 285 -2.72 2.05 -10.07
N TYR A 286 -3.61 2.47 -10.97
CA TYR A 286 -4.38 3.69 -10.82
C TYR A 286 -5.71 3.42 -10.09
N ASP A 287 -6.14 4.43 -9.32
CA ASP A 287 -7.44 4.46 -8.63
C ASP A 287 -8.26 5.71 -8.98
N HIS A 288 -7.63 6.69 -9.66
CA HIS A 288 -8.30 7.92 -10.01
C HIS A 288 -7.60 8.62 -11.18
N LEU A 289 -8.40 9.15 -12.11
CA LEU A 289 -7.97 10.03 -13.19
C LEU A 289 -8.76 11.32 -13.08
N ARG A 290 -8.05 12.44 -12.93
CA ARG A 290 -8.63 13.77 -13.00
C ARG A 290 -8.24 14.43 -14.31
N VAL A 291 -9.24 14.87 -15.06
CA VAL A 291 -9.11 15.66 -16.29
C VAL A 291 -9.70 17.05 -16.02
N THR A 292 -8.85 18.07 -16.14
CA THR A 292 -9.26 19.46 -15.97
C THR A 292 -9.15 20.17 -17.31
N LEU A 293 -10.21 20.84 -17.75
CA LEU A 293 -10.25 21.64 -18.97
C LEU A 293 -10.47 23.12 -18.64
N SER A 294 -9.96 24.01 -19.49
CA SER A 294 -10.13 25.46 -19.38
C SER A 294 -10.09 26.09 -20.76
N ASP A 295 -11.03 26.98 -21.07
CA ASP A 295 -11.12 27.72 -22.35
C ASP A 295 -10.87 26.82 -23.58
N ILE A 296 -11.68 25.75 -23.69
CA ILE A 296 -11.69 24.79 -24.79
C ILE A 296 -13.06 24.84 -25.46
N ASP A 297 -13.08 25.01 -26.80
CA ASP A 297 -14.29 24.90 -27.59
C ASP A 297 -14.98 23.56 -27.37
N THR A 298 -16.31 23.55 -27.27
CA THR A 298 -17.10 22.33 -27.05
C THR A 298 -16.72 21.21 -28.03
N GLU A 299 -16.52 21.53 -29.31
CA GLU A 299 -16.13 20.57 -30.37
C GLU A 299 -14.79 19.87 -30.09
N ALA A 300 -13.90 20.47 -29.30
CA ALA A 300 -12.60 19.91 -28.96
C ALA A 300 -12.58 19.17 -27.61
N VAL A 301 -13.63 19.29 -26.79
CA VAL A 301 -13.69 18.68 -25.44
C VAL A 301 -13.45 17.18 -25.50
N GLY A 302 -14.09 16.49 -26.43
CA GLY A 302 -13.98 15.04 -26.58
C GLY A 302 -12.54 14.63 -26.84
N TRP A 303 -11.83 15.35 -27.72
CA TRP A 303 -10.44 15.04 -28.04
C TRP A 303 -9.53 15.19 -26.81
N HIS A 304 -9.69 16.29 -26.06
CA HIS A 304 -8.90 16.55 -24.85
C HIS A 304 -9.16 15.49 -23.77
N VAL A 305 -10.41 15.07 -23.58
CA VAL A 305 -10.75 13.99 -22.65
C VAL A 305 -10.20 12.65 -23.13
N GLY A 306 -10.34 12.34 -24.41
CA GLY A 306 -9.80 11.11 -25.02
C GLY A 306 -8.28 11.00 -24.91
N TYR A 307 -7.55 12.10 -25.08
CA TYR A 307 -6.10 12.13 -24.87
C TYR A 307 -5.74 11.77 -23.41
N TRP A 308 -6.44 12.36 -22.44
CA TRP A 308 -6.16 12.09 -21.03
C TRP A 308 -6.67 10.74 -20.52
N LEU A 309 -7.68 10.16 -21.17
CA LEU A 309 -8.05 8.75 -20.97
C LEU A 309 -6.91 7.83 -21.40
N GLY A 310 -6.24 8.11 -22.53
CA GLY A 310 -5.06 7.36 -22.97
C GLY A 310 -3.93 7.40 -21.94
N TYR A 311 -3.63 8.59 -21.41
CA TYR A 311 -2.74 8.74 -20.26
C TYR A 311 -3.21 7.93 -19.03
N GLY A 312 -4.51 7.92 -18.75
CA GLY A 312 -5.12 7.06 -17.73
C GLY A 312 -5.05 5.56 -18.03
N PHE A 313 -4.81 5.15 -19.29
CA PHE A 313 -4.51 3.77 -19.66
C PHE A 313 -3.01 3.44 -19.65
N GLY A 314 -2.19 4.36 -19.13
CA GLY A 314 -0.78 4.12 -18.90
C GLY A 314 0.09 4.28 -20.14
N PHE A 315 -0.45 4.91 -21.18
CA PHE A 315 0.34 5.27 -22.34
C PHE A 315 1.42 6.28 -21.90
N GLU A 316 2.66 6.14 -22.39
CA GLU A 316 3.76 7.08 -22.10
C GLU A 316 4.50 7.58 -23.36
N GLU A 317 4.58 6.75 -24.40
CA GLU A 317 5.28 7.05 -25.65
C GLU A 317 4.31 7.40 -26.78
N ASP A 318 4.74 8.20 -27.77
CA ASP A 318 3.88 8.55 -28.93
C ASP A 318 3.31 7.32 -29.64
N ALA A 319 4.05 6.19 -29.64
CA ALA A 319 3.60 4.95 -30.25
C ALA A 319 2.39 4.30 -29.53
N ASP A 320 2.19 4.59 -28.24
CA ASP A 320 1.10 4.03 -27.44
C ASP A 320 -0.25 4.69 -27.78
N TRP A 321 -0.21 5.92 -28.30
CA TRP A 321 -1.42 6.70 -28.57
C TRP A 321 -2.11 6.21 -29.86
N PRO A 322 -3.44 6.04 -29.83
CA PRO A 322 -4.23 5.85 -31.04
C PRO A 322 -4.07 7.01 -32.02
N ALA A 323 -4.22 6.72 -33.30
CA ALA A 323 -4.02 7.69 -34.38
C ALA A 323 -4.72 9.05 -34.17
N PRO A 324 -5.99 9.12 -33.71
CA PRO A 324 -6.66 10.40 -33.42
C PRO A 324 -5.91 11.34 -32.46
N PHE A 325 -5.14 10.79 -31.54
CA PHE A 325 -4.50 11.55 -30.47
C PHE A 325 -3.01 11.82 -30.72
N ARG A 326 -2.48 11.39 -31.87
CA ARG A 326 -1.09 11.63 -32.28
C ARG A 326 -1.01 12.77 -33.27
N ASN A 327 -0.13 13.73 -33.01
CA ASN A 327 0.17 14.86 -33.92
C ASN A 327 -1.08 15.61 -34.43
N ALA A 328 -2.17 15.64 -33.64
CA ALA A 328 -3.45 16.23 -34.05
C ALA A 328 -3.35 17.76 -34.17
N THR A 329 -3.74 18.26 -35.35
CA THR A 329 -3.86 19.69 -35.64
C THR A 329 -5.06 20.31 -34.91
N TYR A 330 -5.19 21.63 -34.97
CA TYR A 330 -6.35 22.33 -34.41
C TYR A 330 -7.68 21.84 -34.98
N GLU A 331 -7.73 21.56 -36.28
CA GLU A 331 -8.93 21.08 -36.98
C GLU A 331 -9.23 19.63 -36.62
N ASP A 332 -8.21 18.76 -36.52
CA ASP A 332 -8.38 17.34 -36.17
C ASP A 332 -9.09 17.17 -34.82
N ARG A 333 -8.78 18.04 -33.86
CA ARG A 333 -9.36 17.99 -32.50
C ARG A 333 -10.86 18.29 -32.47
N ARG A 334 -11.38 18.99 -33.49
CA ARG A 334 -12.78 19.43 -33.60
C ARG A 334 -13.60 18.60 -34.60
N ASN A 335 -12.92 17.77 -35.38
CA ASN A 335 -13.55 16.87 -36.33
C ASN A 335 -14.10 15.62 -35.64
N ALA A 336 -14.83 14.80 -36.40
CA ALA A 336 -15.37 13.52 -35.94
C ALA A 336 -14.30 12.42 -35.85
N TRP A 337 -13.24 12.65 -35.07
CA TRP A 337 -12.06 11.77 -34.91
C TRP A 337 -12.38 10.42 -34.26
N TRP A 338 -13.54 10.30 -33.62
CA TRP A 338 -14.05 9.09 -32.96
C TRP A 338 -14.74 8.10 -33.92
N ARG A 339 -14.72 8.38 -35.23
CA ARG A 339 -15.38 7.56 -36.26
C ARG A 339 -14.42 6.67 -37.04
#